data_AF-E6YMH5-F1
#
_entry.id   AF-E6YMH5-F1
#
_cell.length_a   1.000
_cell.length_b   1.000
_cell.length_c   1.000
_cell.angle_alpha   90.00
_cell.angle_beta   90.00
_cell.angle_gamma   90.00
#
_symmetry.space_group_name_H-M   'P 1'
#
loop_
_entity.id
_entity.type
_entity.pdbx_description
1 polymer ?
#
loop_
_entity_poly.entity_id
_entity_poly.type
_entity_poly.pdbx_seq_one_letter_code
_entity_poly.pdbx_strand_id
1 'polypeptide(L)'
;MRLENDMMHGSWYDMLYGELDLAMMPSLIKKANEKYLLMNLKFSATPEDVPILIKNTIDNKIQFSRLIVSLGDNEIHFAVLDHRMINERMSLILFEPVSFKHMKPAVLAMRVKMAIEESQLPNCHFSIVEMDIQRSASECGIFSLALAKKLYCEMDKLEKLHRDNINNVLCKSDFFVSYDELDKYLPATFYKHTQSVNRLNEYIESNPKAKRTIINKKGEVILERFDKNSVVVDNKRVSCSLHKKRVYEYKSLIR
;
A
#
# COMPACT_ATOMS: atom_id res chain seq x y z
N MET A 1 -1.68 -26.60 -0.04
CA MET A 1 -2.47 -25.51 -0.65
C MET A 1 -1.71 -25.00 -1.87
N ARG A 2 -2.35 -24.72 -3.02
CA ARG A 2 -1.66 -24.36 -4.30
C ARG A 2 -0.51 -23.35 -4.13
N LEU A 3 -0.76 -22.25 -3.41
CA LEU A 3 0.24 -21.20 -3.14
C LEU A 3 1.51 -21.69 -2.42
N GLU A 4 1.40 -22.70 -1.55
CA GLU A 4 2.54 -23.26 -0.84
C GLU A 4 3.37 -24.17 -1.75
N ASN A 5 2.69 -24.92 -2.61
CA ASN A 5 3.36 -25.72 -3.63
C ASN A 5 4.09 -24.81 -4.60
N ASP A 6 3.47 -23.70 -5.02
CA ASP A 6 4.11 -22.73 -5.90
C ASP A 6 5.37 -22.15 -5.26
N MET A 7 5.32 -21.82 -3.96
CA MET A 7 6.46 -21.35 -3.17
C MET A 7 7.58 -22.40 -3.06
N MET A 8 7.22 -23.66 -2.87
CA MET A 8 8.18 -24.76 -2.70
C MET A 8 8.89 -25.13 -4.01
N HIS A 9 8.18 -25.06 -5.13
CA HIS A 9 8.69 -25.43 -6.45
C HIS A 9 9.22 -24.26 -7.27
N GLY A 10 9.12 -23.03 -6.76
CA GLY A 10 9.63 -21.83 -7.43
C GLY A 10 8.71 -21.25 -8.51
N SER A 11 7.62 -21.93 -8.87
CA SER A 11 6.66 -21.46 -9.90
C SER A 11 5.94 -20.16 -9.52
N TRP A 12 5.99 -19.76 -8.24
CA TRP A 12 5.42 -18.51 -7.75
C TRP A 12 5.93 -17.26 -8.49
N TYR A 13 7.12 -17.33 -9.09
CA TYR A 13 7.74 -16.20 -9.77
C TYR A 13 7.03 -15.84 -11.09
N ASP A 14 6.51 -16.84 -11.81
CA ASP A 14 5.86 -16.66 -13.13
C ASP A 14 4.33 -16.64 -13.05
N MET A 15 3.76 -16.91 -11.88
CA MET A 15 2.32 -16.99 -11.67
C MET A 15 1.71 -15.61 -11.40
N LEU A 16 0.53 -15.37 -11.99
CA LEU A 16 -0.27 -14.18 -11.73
C LEU A 16 -1.35 -14.49 -10.70
N TYR A 17 -1.30 -13.80 -9.56
CA TYR A 17 -2.22 -13.97 -8.44
C TYR A 17 -3.28 -12.87 -8.32
N GLY A 18 -3.33 -11.94 -9.27
CA GLY A 18 -4.18 -10.75 -9.20
C GLY A 18 -5.68 -11.07 -9.11
N GLU A 19 -6.18 -11.99 -9.95
CA GLU A 19 -7.59 -12.42 -9.93
C GLU A 19 -7.96 -13.10 -8.61
N LEU A 20 -7.04 -13.93 -8.13
CA LEU A 20 -7.20 -14.61 -6.85
C LEU A 20 -7.24 -13.60 -5.70
N ASP A 21 -6.33 -12.62 -5.69
CA ASP A 21 -6.30 -11.55 -4.69
C ASP A 21 -7.58 -10.70 -4.75
N LEU A 22 -8.11 -10.39 -5.94
CA LEU A 22 -9.38 -9.70 -6.12
C LEU A 22 -10.54 -10.47 -5.49
N ALA A 23 -10.68 -11.76 -5.82
CA ALA A 23 -11.74 -12.62 -5.30
C ALA A 23 -11.69 -12.76 -3.76
N MET A 24 -10.48 -12.78 -3.19
CA MET A 24 -10.29 -12.93 -1.76
C MET A 24 -10.35 -11.61 -0.98
N MET A 25 -10.26 -10.46 -1.66
CA MET A 25 -10.13 -9.14 -1.03
C MET A 25 -11.25 -8.82 -0.01
N PRO A 26 -12.54 -9.09 -0.27
CA PRO A 26 -13.59 -8.83 0.71
C PRO A 26 -13.38 -9.57 2.05
N SER A 27 -13.04 -10.86 1.98
CA SER A 27 -12.76 -11.68 3.17
C SER A 27 -11.49 -11.23 3.90
N LEU A 28 -10.46 -10.84 3.15
CA LEU A 28 -9.21 -10.30 3.70
C LEU A 28 -9.43 -8.98 4.44
N ILE A 29 -10.26 -8.10 3.90
CA ILE A 29 -10.63 -6.82 4.53
C ILE A 29 -11.45 -7.08 5.80
N LYS A 30 -12.44 -7.97 5.74
CA LYS A 30 -13.22 -8.36 6.92
C LYS A 30 -12.32 -8.84 8.05
N LYS A 31 -11.41 -9.79 7.77
CA LYS A 31 -10.45 -10.30 8.76
C LYS A 31 -9.50 -9.21 9.28
N ALA A 32 -9.11 -8.26 8.44
CA ALA A 32 -8.28 -7.13 8.85
C ALA A 32 -9.01 -6.22 9.84
N ASN A 33 -10.28 -5.88 9.58
CA ASN A 33 -11.10 -5.06 10.47
C ASN A 33 -11.45 -5.79 11.78
N GLU A 34 -11.69 -7.10 11.75
CA GLU A 34 -11.88 -7.91 12.97
C GLU A 34 -10.64 -7.86 13.88
N LYS A 35 -9.45 -7.88 13.27
CA LYS A 35 -8.18 -7.80 14.01
C LYS A 35 -7.85 -6.40 14.49
N TYR A 36 -8.24 -5.38 13.74
CA TYR A 36 -7.93 -3.98 13.99
C TYR A 36 -9.23 -3.17 13.96
N LEU A 37 -9.92 -3.13 15.11
CA LEU A 37 -11.30 -2.63 15.22
C LEU A 37 -11.50 -1.18 14.71
N LEU A 38 -10.46 -0.34 14.80
CA LEU A 38 -10.51 1.06 14.38
C LEU A 38 -9.81 1.33 13.04
N MET A 39 -9.50 0.27 12.29
CA MET A 39 -8.81 0.39 11.00
C MET A 39 -9.68 1.01 9.92
N ASN A 40 -10.99 0.73 9.96
CA ASN A 40 -11.99 1.20 9.01
C ASN A 40 -11.54 0.97 7.55
N LEU A 41 -11.10 -0.24 7.23
CA LEU A 41 -10.68 -0.61 5.88
C LEU A 41 -11.91 -0.95 5.03
N LYS A 42 -12.01 -0.34 3.84
CA LYS A 42 -13.04 -0.63 2.84
C LYS A 42 -12.40 -1.04 1.50
N PHE A 43 -13.24 -1.50 0.58
CA PHE A 43 -12.86 -1.81 -0.79
C PHE A 43 -13.64 -0.92 -1.77
N SER A 44 -12.94 -0.37 -2.77
CA SER A 44 -13.53 0.29 -3.94
C SER A 44 -13.29 -0.58 -5.15
N ALA A 45 -14.36 -1.06 -5.79
CA ALA A 45 -14.24 -1.92 -6.97
C ALA A 45 -13.72 -1.15 -8.19
N THR A 46 -14.03 0.14 -8.25
CA THR A 46 -13.56 1.08 -9.26
C THR A 46 -13.04 2.36 -8.61
N PRO A 47 -12.25 3.18 -9.33
CA PRO A 47 -11.87 4.52 -8.89
C PRO A 47 -13.06 5.47 -8.68
N GLU A 48 -14.11 5.34 -9.49
CA GLU A 48 -15.27 6.23 -9.49
C GLU A 48 -16.14 6.07 -8.23
N ASP A 49 -16.08 4.92 -7.57
CA ASP A 49 -16.78 4.67 -6.31
C ASP A 49 -16.10 5.32 -5.08
N VAL A 50 -14.85 5.78 -5.23
CA VAL A 50 -14.05 6.33 -4.12
C VAL A 50 -14.75 7.50 -3.43
N PRO A 51 -15.26 8.54 -4.13
CA PRO A 51 -15.90 9.67 -3.48
C PRO A 51 -17.14 9.28 -2.67
N ILE A 52 -17.92 8.31 -3.15
CA ILE A 52 -19.11 7.81 -2.43
C ILE A 52 -18.68 7.16 -1.11
N LEU A 53 -17.65 6.32 -1.15
CA LEU A 53 -17.13 5.64 0.04
C LEU A 53 -16.51 6.61 1.05
N ILE A 54 -15.87 7.68 0.58
CA ILE A 54 -15.33 8.76 1.43
C ILE A 54 -16.46 9.59 2.02
N LYS A 55 -17.45 10.02 1.22
CA LYS A 55 -18.63 10.75 1.72
C LYS A 55 -19.35 9.98 2.83
N ASN A 56 -19.62 8.69 2.60
CA ASN A 56 -20.21 7.82 3.62
C ASN A 56 -19.34 7.73 4.89
N THR A 57 -18.02 7.85 4.78
CA THR A 57 -17.11 7.83 5.93
C THR A 57 -17.21 9.13 6.74
N ILE A 58 -17.31 10.28 6.05
CA ILE A 58 -17.52 11.60 6.65
C ILE A 58 -18.87 11.67 7.37
N ASP A 59 -19.95 11.23 6.71
CA ASP A 59 -21.31 11.25 7.26
C ASP A 59 -21.41 10.42 8.55
N ASN A 60 -20.62 9.34 8.64
CA ASN A 60 -20.49 8.49 9.83
C ASN A 60 -19.49 9.03 10.88
N LYS A 61 -19.00 10.26 10.70
CA LYS A 61 -18.05 10.95 11.61
C LYS A 61 -16.74 10.19 11.86
N ILE A 62 -16.33 9.33 10.92
CA ILE A 62 -15.12 8.54 11.02
C ILE A 62 -13.90 9.43 10.74
N GLN A 63 -13.00 9.54 11.72
CA GLN A 63 -11.82 10.41 11.64
C GLN A 63 -10.65 9.81 10.84
N PHE A 64 -10.57 8.47 10.77
CA PHE A 64 -9.51 7.76 10.07
C PHE A 64 -10.07 6.52 9.39
N SER A 65 -9.70 6.31 8.13
CA SER A 65 -10.09 5.11 7.38
C SER A 65 -9.08 4.80 6.29
N ARG A 66 -9.18 3.59 5.74
CA ARG A 66 -8.37 3.16 4.61
C ARG A 66 -9.26 2.59 3.53
N LEU A 67 -8.86 2.73 2.28
CA LEU A 67 -9.58 2.19 1.15
C LEU A 67 -8.59 1.50 0.22
N ILE A 68 -8.80 0.21 -0.05
CA ILE A 68 -8.12 -0.45 -1.17
C ILE A 68 -8.95 -0.16 -2.41
N VAL A 69 -8.33 0.42 -3.42
CA VAL A 69 -8.98 0.80 -4.68
C VAL A 69 -8.48 -0.13 -5.77
N SER A 70 -9.42 -0.73 -6.51
CA SER A 70 -9.17 -1.50 -7.72
C SER A 70 -9.31 -0.63 -8.96
N LEU A 71 -8.52 -0.88 -10.00
CA LEU A 71 -8.66 -0.23 -11.30
C LEU A 71 -9.99 -0.56 -11.98
N GLY A 72 -10.48 -1.80 -11.84
CA GLY A 72 -11.73 -2.24 -12.45
C GLY A 72 -11.60 -2.53 -13.95
N ASP A 73 -12.73 -2.60 -14.66
CA ASP A 73 -12.79 -2.74 -16.12
C ASP A 73 -12.02 -3.95 -16.70
N ASN A 74 -12.11 -5.10 -16.04
CA ASN A 74 -11.36 -6.33 -16.34
C ASN A 74 -9.83 -6.21 -16.18
N GLU A 75 -9.32 -5.06 -15.72
CA GLU A 75 -7.93 -4.85 -15.40
C GLU A 75 -7.67 -5.03 -13.91
N ILE A 76 -6.55 -5.68 -13.58
CA ILE A 76 -6.16 -5.91 -12.19
C ILE A 76 -4.99 -5.02 -11.84
N HIS A 77 -5.29 -3.99 -11.06
CA HIS A 77 -4.32 -3.20 -10.33
C HIS A 77 -4.96 -2.66 -9.07
N PHE A 78 -4.19 -2.57 -7.99
CA PHE A 78 -4.68 -2.08 -6.70
C PHE A 78 -3.71 -1.05 -6.12
N ALA A 79 -4.30 -0.04 -5.49
CA ALA A 79 -3.60 0.89 -4.61
C ALA A 79 -4.34 1.02 -3.28
N VAL A 80 -3.74 1.71 -2.32
CA VAL A 80 -4.38 1.99 -1.03
C VAL A 80 -4.43 3.49 -0.77
N LEU A 81 -5.60 3.97 -0.37
CA LEU A 81 -5.82 5.35 0.05
C LEU A 81 -5.92 5.41 1.58
N ASP A 82 -5.16 6.32 2.18
CA ASP A 82 -5.26 6.67 3.61
C ASP A 82 -6.07 7.95 3.76
N HIS A 83 -7.09 7.91 4.62
CA HIS A 83 -7.95 9.04 4.94
C HIS A 83 -7.77 9.45 6.39
N ARG A 84 -7.62 10.77 6.60
CA ARG A 84 -7.51 11.38 7.92
C ARG A 84 -8.20 12.75 7.97
N MET A 85 -8.98 12.97 9.01
CA MET A 85 -9.50 14.28 9.39
C MET A 85 -8.54 14.96 10.37
N ILE A 86 -8.19 16.23 10.12
CA ILE A 86 -7.39 17.06 11.03
C ILE A 86 -8.03 18.46 11.06
N ASN A 87 -8.55 18.87 12.22
CA ASN A 87 -9.19 20.18 12.40
C ASN A 87 -10.24 20.47 11.30
N GLU A 88 -11.16 19.52 11.07
CA GLU A 88 -12.22 19.61 10.05
C GLU A 88 -11.76 19.66 8.59
N ARG A 89 -10.45 19.51 8.34
CA ARG A 89 -9.87 19.40 7.00
C ARG A 89 -9.57 17.95 6.70
N MET A 90 -10.00 17.49 5.53
CA MET A 90 -9.84 16.12 5.10
C MET A 90 -8.55 15.96 4.31
N SER A 91 -7.72 15.02 4.72
CA SER A 91 -6.55 14.58 3.98
C SER A 91 -6.80 13.20 3.39
N LEU A 92 -6.65 13.07 2.07
CA LEU A 92 -6.66 11.83 1.33
C LEU A 92 -5.29 11.64 0.66
N ILE A 93 -4.64 10.50 0.87
CA ILE A 93 -3.34 10.20 0.25
C ILE A 93 -3.40 8.81 -0.38
N LEU A 94 -3.26 8.73 -1.70
CA LEU A 94 -3.19 7.47 -2.44
C LEU A 94 -1.74 6.99 -2.52
N PHE A 95 -1.47 5.81 -1.96
CA PHE A 95 -0.16 5.14 -2.00
C PHE A 95 -0.15 4.11 -3.12
N GLU A 96 0.73 4.35 -4.09
CA GLU A 96 0.98 3.44 -5.21
C GLU A 96 2.25 2.63 -4.95
N PRO A 97 2.16 1.29 -4.76
CA PRO A 97 3.32 0.46 -4.49
C PRO A 97 4.28 0.31 -5.69
N VAL A 98 3.79 0.47 -6.92
CA VAL A 98 4.57 0.35 -8.17
C VAL A 98 5.09 1.73 -8.61
N SER A 99 6.07 1.79 -9.52
CA SER A 99 6.44 3.07 -10.14
C SER A 99 5.40 3.54 -11.17
N PHE A 100 5.16 4.85 -11.25
CA PHE A 100 4.36 5.52 -12.28
C PHE A 100 4.99 5.50 -13.68
N LYS A 101 6.18 4.92 -13.85
CA LYS A 101 6.71 4.56 -15.17
C LYS A 101 5.84 3.52 -15.90
N HIS A 102 4.98 2.82 -15.17
CA HIS A 102 4.04 1.86 -15.72
C HIS A 102 2.64 2.45 -15.88
N MET A 103 1.93 2.02 -16.93
CA MET A 103 0.63 2.60 -17.31
C MET A 103 -0.48 2.31 -16.30
N LYS A 104 -0.65 1.05 -15.84
CA LYS A 104 -1.76 0.70 -14.92
C LYS A 104 -1.75 1.49 -13.60
N PRO A 105 -0.60 1.66 -12.91
CA PRO A 105 -0.48 2.56 -11.76
C PRO A 105 -0.92 3.99 -12.05
N ALA A 106 -0.44 4.57 -13.15
CA ALA A 106 -0.76 5.94 -13.53
C ALA A 106 -2.26 6.10 -13.85
N VAL A 107 -2.86 5.16 -14.58
CA VAL A 107 -4.29 5.19 -14.92
C VAL A 107 -5.16 5.10 -13.67
N LEU A 108 -4.86 4.18 -12.74
CA LEU A 108 -5.62 4.06 -11.48
C LEU A 108 -5.55 5.38 -10.70
N ALA A 109 -4.34 5.90 -10.49
CA ALA A 109 -4.16 7.12 -9.69
C ALA A 109 -4.85 8.34 -10.30
N MET A 110 -4.77 8.50 -11.64
CA MET A 110 -5.45 9.59 -12.34
C MET A 110 -6.97 9.47 -12.29
N ARG A 111 -7.53 8.27 -12.45
CA ARG A 111 -8.99 8.07 -12.32
C ARG A 111 -9.49 8.38 -10.91
N VAL A 112 -8.74 8.00 -9.88
CA VAL A 112 -9.07 8.38 -8.48
C VAL A 112 -9.01 9.89 -8.31
N LYS A 113 -7.99 10.55 -8.85
CA LYS A 113 -7.85 12.03 -8.81
C LYS A 113 -9.07 12.70 -9.44
N MET A 114 -9.41 12.32 -10.66
CA MET A 114 -10.55 12.88 -11.40
C MET A 114 -11.86 12.67 -10.64
N ALA A 115 -12.12 11.45 -10.15
CA ALA A 115 -13.33 11.17 -9.37
C ALA A 115 -13.44 12.03 -8.11
N ILE A 116 -12.33 12.24 -7.37
CA ILE A 116 -12.31 13.10 -6.18
C ILE A 116 -12.54 14.57 -6.57
N GLU A 117 -11.88 15.08 -7.60
CA GLU A 117 -12.02 16.47 -8.07
C GLU A 117 -13.45 16.77 -8.54
N GLU A 118 -14.04 15.87 -9.33
CA GLU A 118 -15.41 15.99 -9.86
C GLU A 118 -16.47 15.93 -8.75
N SER A 119 -16.20 15.18 -7.67
CA SER A 119 -17.14 15.02 -6.56
C SER A 119 -17.29 16.25 -5.65
N GLN A 120 -16.36 17.22 -5.76
CA GLN A 120 -16.34 18.45 -4.96
C GLN A 120 -16.48 18.21 -3.44
N LEU A 121 -15.78 17.20 -2.91
CA LEU A 121 -15.77 16.90 -1.48
C LEU A 121 -15.31 18.13 -0.66
N PRO A 122 -16.05 18.52 0.39
CA PRO A 122 -15.73 19.72 1.17
C PRO A 122 -14.40 19.57 1.91
N ASN A 123 -13.59 20.64 1.91
CA ASN A 123 -12.29 20.72 2.60
C ASN A 123 -11.35 19.52 2.31
N CYS A 124 -11.41 18.97 1.10
CA CYS A 124 -10.64 17.82 0.68
C CYS A 124 -9.27 18.20 0.12
N HIS A 125 -8.22 17.63 0.69
CA HIS A 125 -6.85 17.72 0.20
C HIS A 125 -6.38 16.36 -0.26
N PHE A 126 -6.12 16.20 -1.55
CA PHE A 126 -5.74 14.93 -2.15
C PHE A 126 -4.31 14.98 -2.71
N SER A 127 -3.52 13.96 -2.38
CA SER A 127 -2.19 13.73 -2.97
C SER A 127 -2.04 12.28 -3.41
N ILE A 128 -1.23 12.08 -4.44
CA ILE A 128 -0.78 10.77 -4.91
C ILE A 128 0.69 10.63 -4.54
N VAL A 129 1.08 9.47 -4.01
CA VAL A 129 2.47 9.20 -3.62
C VAL A 129 2.96 7.88 -4.24
N GLU A 130 4.10 7.94 -4.90
CA GLU A 130 4.79 6.78 -5.47
C GLU A 130 5.66 6.15 -4.37
N MET A 131 5.60 4.83 -4.18
CA MET A 131 6.49 4.13 -3.25
C MET A 131 7.65 3.44 -3.97
N ASP A 132 7.40 2.96 -5.19
CA ASP A 132 8.33 2.17 -6.00
C ASP A 132 8.93 0.97 -5.24
N ILE A 133 8.11 0.20 -4.51
CA ILE A 133 8.54 -0.96 -3.70
C ILE A 133 8.15 -2.31 -4.30
N GLN A 134 7.20 -2.32 -5.24
CA GLN A 134 6.75 -3.50 -5.98
C GLN A 134 7.44 -3.57 -7.35
N ARG A 135 7.86 -4.77 -7.72
CA ARG A 135 8.50 -5.16 -9.00
C ARG A 135 7.75 -6.31 -9.68
N SER A 136 7.07 -7.13 -8.89
CA SER A 136 6.33 -8.28 -9.38
C SER A 136 4.99 -7.87 -10.02
N ALA A 137 4.54 -8.67 -10.98
CA ALA A 137 3.41 -8.32 -11.84
C ALA A 137 2.02 -8.43 -11.17
N SER A 138 1.88 -9.11 -10.03
CA SER A 138 0.56 -9.51 -9.52
C SER A 138 0.33 -9.36 -8.00
N GLU A 139 1.19 -8.60 -7.32
CA GLU A 139 1.22 -8.52 -5.85
C GLU A 139 0.53 -7.26 -5.32
N CYS A 140 0.01 -6.39 -6.20
CA CYS A 140 -0.55 -5.09 -5.83
C CYS A 140 -1.70 -5.20 -4.82
N GLY A 141 -2.51 -6.27 -4.88
CA GLY A 141 -3.54 -6.54 -3.87
C GLY A 141 -2.97 -6.80 -2.48
N ILE A 142 -1.99 -7.70 -2.35
CA ILE A 142 -1.36 -8.03 -1.06
C ILE A 142 -0.48 -6.88 -0.55
N PHE A 143 0.19 -6.15 -1.43
CA PHE A 143 0.89 -4.92 -1.08
C PHE A 143 -0.09 -3.91 -0.48
N SER A 144 -1.18 -3.60 -1.18
CA SER A 144 -2.20 -2.65 -0.72
C SER A 144 -2.79 -3.07 0.62
N LEU A 145 -3.08 -4.36 0.84
CA LEU A 145 -3.54 -4.88 2.12
C LEU A 145 -2.49 -4.76 3.24
N ALA A 146 -1.22 -5.06 2.94
CA ALA A 146 -0.14 -4.95 3.91
C ALA A 146 0.12 -3.48 4.28
N LEU A 147 0.07 -2.58 3.30
CA LEU A 147 0.20 -1.14 3.46
C LEU A 147 -0.97 -0.56 4.25
N ALA A 148 -2.22 -0.95 3.96
CA ALA A 148 -3.39 -0.54 4.74
C ALA A 148 -3.19 -0.81 6.24
N LYS A 149 -2.75 -2.03 6.58
CA LYS A 149 -2.47 -2.43 7.97
C LYS A 149 -1.32 -1.61 8.57
N LYS A 150 -0.36 -1.18 7.75
CA LYS A 150 0.76 -0.34 8.19
C LYS A 150 0.35 1.11 8.42
N LEU A 151 -0.46 1.68 7.53
CA LEU A 151 -1.06 3.00 7.69
C LEU A 151 -1.82 3.11 9.02
N TYR A 152 -2.57 2.06 9.38
CA TYR A 152 -3.20 1.97 10.70
C TYR A 152 -2.19 1.88 11.85
N CYS A 153 -1.29 0.91 11.84
CA CYS A 153 -0.38 0.67 12.96
C CYS A 153 0.65 1.80 13.21
N GLU A 154 0.90 2.65 12.23
CA GLU A 154 1.91 3.72 12.28
C GLU A 154 1.27 5.11 12.18
N MET A 155 -0.06 5.22 12.39
CA MET A 155 -0.82 6.46 12.14
C MET A 155 -0.27 7.71 12.82
N ASP A 156 0.32 7.58 14.00
CA ASP A 156 0.93 8.70 14.73
C ASP A 156 2.16 9.25 13.99
N LYS A 157 2.94 8.37 13.36
CA LYS A 157 4.13 8.75 12.59
C LYS A 157 3.79 9.41 11.25
N LEU A 158 2.55 9.23 10.79
CA LEU A 158 2.05 9.78 9.52
C LEU A 158 1.40 11.15 9.69
N GLU A 159 1.33 11.70 10.90
CA GLU A 159 0.68 12.99 11.13
C GLU A 159 1.32 14.11 10.32
N LYS A 160 2.65 14.17 10.26
CA LYS A 160 3.38 15.15 9.45
C LYS A 160 2.98 15.08 7.98
N LEU A 161 2.93 13.86 7.42
CA LEU A 161 2.57 13.62 6.03
C LEU A 161 1.18 14.18 5.70
N HIS A 162 0.18 13.90 6.56
CA HIS A 162 -1.17 14.42 6.37
C HIS A 162 -1.27 15.93 6.57
N ARG A 163 -0.56 16.52 7.54
CA ARG A 163 -0.54 17.98 7.74
C ARG A 163 0.07 18.68 6.53
N ASP A 164 1.14 18.14 5.97
CA ASP A 164 1.80 18.73 4.79
C ASP A 164 0.93 18.59 3.54
N ASN A 165 0.15 17.51 3.41
CA ASN A 165 -0.86 17.39 2.38
C ASN A 165 -1.95 18.47 2.52
N ILE A 166 -2.49 18.65 3.74
CA ILE A 166 -3.50 19.68 4.03
C ILE A 166 -2.99 21.09 3.76
N ASN A 167 -1.71 21.34 4.02
CA ASN A 167 -1.08 22.64 3.78
C ASN A 167 -0.62 22.84 2.33
N ASN A 168 -0.88 21.87 1.44
CA ASN A 168 -0.45 21.88 0.04
C ASN A 168 1.07 22.05 -0.13
N VAL A 169 1.86 21.50 0.79
CA VAL A 169 3.35 21.52 0.74
C VAL A 169 3.96 20.13 0.56
N LEU A 170 3.14 19.08 0.56
CA LEU A 170 3.58 17.70 0.37
C LEU A 170 4.08 17.45 -1.06
N CYS A 171 3.30 17.86 -2.06
CA CYS A 171 3.60 17.62 -3.46
C CYS A 171 4.14 18.92 -4.10
N LYS A 172 5.42 18.92 -4.47
CA LYS A 172 6.04 20.06 -5.20
C LYS A 172 5.83 19.98 -6.70
N SER A 173 5.55 18.79 -7.22
CA SER A 173 5.16 18.57 -8.62
C SER A 173 3.63 18.70 -8.75
N ASP A 174 3.13 18.90 -9.96
CA ASP A 174 1.68 18.99 -10.20
C ASP A 174 0.97 17.61 -10.22
N PHE A 175 1.73 16.51 -10.18
CA PHE A 175 1.19 15.17 -10.47
C PHE A 175 1.23 14.21 -9.27
N PHE A 176 2.40 14.00 -8.67
CA PHE A 176 2.56 13.07 -7.54
C PHE A 176 3.86 13.35 -6.76
N VAL A 177 3.91 12.86 -5.53
CA VAL A 177 5.13 12.85 -4.70
C VAL A 177 5.98 11.65 -5.12
N SER A 178 7.22 11.90 -5.53
CA SER A 178 8.16 10.84 -5.90
C SER A 178 8.58 10.01 -4.70
N TYR A 179 9.05 8.79 -4.95
CA TYR A 179 9.42 7.86 -3.89
C TYR A 179 10.51 8.39 -2.95
N ASP A 180 11.47 9.15 -3.44
CA ASP A 180 12.57 9.73 -2.66
C ASP A 180 12.11 10.90 -1.79
N GLU A 181 11.09 11.65 -2.21
CA GLU A 181 10.45 12.65 -1.36
C GLU A 181 9.57 11.99 -0.28
N LEU A 182 8.84 10.93 -0.63
CA LEU A 182 8.01 10.17 0.29
C LEU A 182 8.83 9.45 1.37
N ASP A 183 10.03 8.98 1.03
CA ASP A 183 10.96 8.28 1.94
C ASP A 183 11.30 9.09 3.20
N LYS A 184 11.18 10.42 3.14
CA LYS A 184 11.43 11.33 4.27
C LYS A 184 10.32 11.29 5.32
N TYR A 185 9.14 10.77 4.95
CA TYR A 185 7.97 10.68 5.83
C TYR A 185 7.75 9.28 6.40
N LEU A 186 8.11 8.24 5.66
CA LEU A 186 7.71 6.88 5.99
C LEU A 186 8.70 6.15 6.89
N PRO A 187 8.22 5.46 7.95
CA PRO A 187 9.08 4.62 8.77
C PRO A 187 9.48 3.34 8.02
N ALA A 188 10.62 2.76 8.41
CA ALA A 188 11.21 1.56 7.79
C ALA A 188 10.25 0.34 7.76
N THR A 189 9.21 0.35 8.59
CA THR A 189 8.20 -0.71 8.65
C THR A 189 7.33 -0.79 7.39
N PHE A 190 7.29 0.24 6.53
CA PHE A 190 6.62 0.22 5.22
C PHE A 190 7.41 -0.54 4.16
N TYR A 191 8.74 -0.64 4.32
CA TYR A 191 9.66 -1.21 3.34
C TYR A 191 9.95 -2.71 3.55
N LYS A 192 9.27 -3.34 4.52
CA LYS A 192 9.45 -4.76 4.93
C LYS A 192 9.28 -5.79 3.80
N HIS A 193 8.70 -5.31 2.73
CA HIS A 193 8.12 -6.05 1.62
C HIS A 193 8.67 -5.53 0.29
N THR A 194 9.58 -4.55 0.30
CA THR A 194 10.28 -4.06 -0.89
C THR A 194 10.95 -5.21 -1.64
N GLN A 195 10.81 -5.21 -2.96
CA GLN A 195 11.27 -6.30 -3.83
C GLN A 195 12.60 -6.02 -4.54
N SER A 196 13.17 -4.83 -4.36
CA SER A 196 14.48 -4.44 -4.88
C SER A 196 15.43 -4.07 -3.74
N VAL A 197 16.60 -4.70 -3.70
CA VAL A 197 17.65 -4.33 -2.73
C VAL A 197 18.18 -2.91 -3.00
N ASN A 198 18.27 -2.51 -4.28
CA ASN A 198 18.70 -1.17 -4.66
C ASN A 198 17.74 -0.11 -4.11
N ARG A 199 16.43 -0.32 -4.30
CA ARG A 199 15.39 0.57 -3.75
C ARG A 199 15.48 0.68 -2.23
N LEU A 200 15.76 -0.44 -1.56
CA LEU A 200 15.91 -0.46 -0.11
C LEU A 200 17.18 0.28 0.34
N ASN A 201 18.27 0.18 -0.42
CA ASN A 201 19.50 0.94 -0.17
C ASN A 201 19.26 2.45 -0.34
N GLU A 202 18.54 2.88 -1.38
CA GLU A 202 18.15 4.29 -1.59
C GLU A 202 17.34 4.84 -0.38
N TYR A 203 16.37 4.07 0.12
CA TYR A 203 15.62 4.44 1.32
C TYR A 203 16.55 4.61 2.53
N ILE A 204 17.48 3.67 2.71
CA ILE A 204 18.43 3.64 3.80
C ILE A 204 19.46 4.79 3.73
N GLU A 205 19.88 5.19 2.53
CA GLU A 205 20.77 6.33 2.34
C GLU A 205 20.12 7.63 2.82
N SER A 206 18.84 7.81 2.49
CA SER A 206 18.03 8.94 2.97
C SER A 206 17.62 8.81 4.45
N ASN A 207 17.59 7.59 4.98
CA ASN A 207 17.20 7.27 6.36
C ASN A 207 18.25 6.39 7.08
N PRO A 208 19.47 6.87 7.39
CA PRO A 208 20.55 6.02 7.89
C PRO A 208 20.22 5.24 9.16
N LYS A 209 19.34 5.78 10.02
CA LYS A 209 18.86 5.11 11.24
C LYS A 209 18.13 3.80 10.93
N ALA A 210 17.49 3.68 9.77
CA ALA A 210 16.76 2.48 9.34
C ALA A 210 17.64 1.21 9.27
N LYS A 211 18.96 1.35 9.08
CA LYS A 211 19.91 0.21 9.11
C LYS A 211 19.86 -0.58 10.42
N ARG A 212 19.56 0.11 11.53
CA ARG A 212 19.59 -0.45 12.89
C ARG A 212 18.21 -0.56 13.53
N THR A 213 17.17 -0.09 12.83
CA THR A 213 15.80 -0.12 13.36
C THR A 213 15.22 -1.53 13.29
N ILE A 214 14.74 -2.03 14.43
CA ILE A 214 14.00 -3.28 14.52
C ILE A 214 12.61 -3.09 13.90
N ILE A 215 12.27 -3.90 12.90
CA ILE A 215 11.04 -3.73 12.08
C ILE A 215 9.98 -4.82 12.32
N ASN A 216 10.24 -5.76 13.22
CA ASN A 216 9.31 -6.81 13.59
C ASN A 216 9.58 -7.42 14.97
N LYS A 217 8.65 -8.25 15.44
CA LYS A 217 8.72 -8.94 16.73
C LYS A 217 9.80 -10.03 16.81
N LYS A 218 10.46 -10.38 15.70
CA LYS A 218 11.57 -11.34 15.64
C LYS A 218 12.93 -10.67 15.87
N GLY A 219 12.97 -9.37 16.14
CA GLY A 219 14.22 -8.64 16.35
C GLY A 219 15.03 -8.40 15.07
N GLU A 220 14.41 -8.51 13.89
CA GLU A 220 15.13 -8.35 12.62
C GLU A 220 15.19 -6.88 12.19
N VAL A 221 16.32 -6.49 11.60
CA VAL A 221 16.46 -5.23 10.84
C VAL A 221 16.03 -5.42 9.38
N ILE A 222 15.91 -4.32 8.62
CA ILE A 222 15.30 -4.34 7.29
C ILE A 222 16.07 -5.18 6.25
N LEU A 223 17.39 -5.05 6.20
CA LEU A 223 18.25 -5.80 5.25
C LEU A 223 18.31 -7.29 5.60
N GLU A 224 18.47 -7.63 6.88
CA GLU A 224 18.44 -9.02 7.36
C GLU A 224 17.12 -9.70 7.00
N ARG A 225 15.99 -9.00 7.20
CA ARG A 225 14.69 -9.51 6.80
C ARG A 225 14.59 -9.69 5.29
N PHE A 226 15.08 -8.73 4.51
CA PHE A 226 15.09 -8.83 3.05
C PHE A 226 15.80 -10.11 2.62
N ASP A 227 17.04 -10.32 3.10
CA ASP A 227 17.85 -11.48 2.76
C ASP A 227 17.19 -12.82 3.14
N LYS A 228 16.63 -12.93 4.35
CA LYS A 228 15.87 -14.11 4.80
C LYS A 228 14.63 -14.40 3.95
N ASN A 229 14.13 -13.42 3.21
CA ASN A 229 12.97 -13.54 2.35
C ASN A 229 13.33 -13.42 0.87
N SER A 230 14.61 -13.50 0.51
CA SER A 230 15.06 -13.52 -0.86
C SER A 230 15.41 -14.92 -1.34
N VAL A 231 15.27 -15.13 -2.64
CA VAL A 231 15.82 -16.28 -3.37
C VAL A 231 16.56 -15.76 -4.60
N VAL A 232 17.37 -16.61 -5.22
CA VAL A 232 18.04 -16.29 -6.49
C VAL A 232 17.24 -16.89 -7.64
N VAL A 233 16.82 -16.05 -8.58
CA VAL A 233 16.15 -16.44 -9.84
C VAL A 233 16.92 -15.75 -10.97
N ASP A 234 17.39 -16.50 -11.97
CA ASP A 234 18.18 -15.98 -13.10
C ASP A 234 19.34 -15.05 -12.67
N ASN A 235 20.12 -15.48 -11.67
CA ASN A 235 21.22 -14.71 -11.06
C ASN A 235 20.81 -13.37 -10.41
N LYS A 236 19.50 -13.10 -10.25
CA LYS A 236 18.97 -11.93 -9.55
C LYS A 236 18.40 -12.33 -8.19
N ARG A 237 18.69 -11.53 -7.17
CA ARG A 237 18.10 -11.69 -5.84
C ARG A 237 16.70 -11.09 -5.84
N VAL A 238 15.68 -11.93 -5.67
CA VAL A 238 14.26 -11.53 -5.68
C VAL A 238 13.63 -11.84 -4.31
N SER A 239 12.89 -10.87 -3.76
CA SER A 239 12.18 -11.05 -2.48
C SER A 239 10.83 -11.75 -2.68
N CYS A 240 10.66 -12.92 -2.07
CA CYS A 240 9.39 -13.66 -2.02
C CYS A 240 8.54 -13.29 -0.78
N SER A 241 8.88 -12.19 -0.09
CA SER A 241 8.24 -11.77 1.17
C SER A 241 6.72 -11.59 1.03
N LEU A 242 6.24 -11.06 -0.10
CA LEU A 242 4.80 -10.87 -0.35
C LEU A 242 4.08 -12.18 -0.67
N HIS A 243 4.71 -13.10 -1.39
CA HIS A 243 4.10 -14.40 -1.66
C HIS A 243 3.91 -15.19 -0.35
N LYS A 244 4.92 -15.16 0.54
CA LYS A 244 4.78 -15.69 1.92
C LYS A 244 3.69 -14.96 2.70
N LYS A 245 3.53 -13.64 2.50
CA LYS A 245 2.48 -12.83 3.12
C LYS A 245 1.09 -13.24 2.62
N ARG A 246 0.92 -13.48 1.31
CA ARG A 246 -0.33 -13.99 0.71
C ARG A 246 -0.76 -15.30 1.36
N VAL A 247 0.16 -16.28 1.42
CA VAL A 247 -0.09 -17.57 2.09
C VAL A 247 -0.54 -17.37 3.54
N TYR A 248 0.14 -16.51 4.29
CA TYR A 248 -0.23 -16.21 5.68
C TYR A 248 -1.63 -15.61 5.80
N GLU A 249 -1.96 -14.62 4.97
CA GLU A 249 -3.26 -13.96 4.99
C GLU A 249 -4.39 -14.94 4.61
N TYR A 250 -4.18 -15.78 3.60
CA TYR A 250 -5.18 -16.74 3.14
C TYR A 250 -5.42 -17.84 4.17
N LYS A 251 -4.37 -18.35 4.81
CA LYS A 251 -4.51 -19.29 5.94
C LYS A 251 -5.30 -18.70 7.09
N SER A 252 -5.21 -17.38 7.31
CA SER A 252 -5.93 -16.72 8.39
C SER A 252 -7.44 -16.65 8.16
N LEU A 253 -7.91 -16.88 6.92
CA LEU A 253 -9.34 -16.94 6.60
C LEU A 253 -9.99 -18.30 6.94
N ILE A 254 -9.18 -19.35 7.04
CA ILE A 254 -9.63 -20.72 7.35
C ILE A 254 -9.62 -20.96 8.87
N ARG A 255 -8.97 -20.08 9.63
CA ARG A 255 -8.83 -20.14 11.10
C ARG A 255 -9.73 -19.13 11.78
#